data_AF-A0A4U8WC00-F1
#
_entry.id   AF-A0A4U8WC00-F1
#
_cell.length_a   1.000
_cell.length_b   1.000
_cell.length_c   1.000
_cell.angle_alpha   90.00
_cell.angle_beta   90.00
_cell.angle_gamma   90.00
#
_symmetry.space_group_name_H-M   'P 1'
#
loop_
_entity.id
_entity.type
_entity.pdbx_description
1 polymer ?
#
loop_
_entity_poly.entity_id
_entity_poly.type
_entity_poly.pdbx_seq_one_letter_code
_entity_poly.pdbx_strand_id
1 'polypeptide(L)'
;MKIQSAIFILFFSLASIAIKSQYTVHKMVNVGYVYQNQSFGELGGKLLFLKNDDVIYRLGASALMGSANSDFAIMPKVQADVMLNFEKNVDFYHSYYFVAGVEGTNKYVAPKIGVTLFGLLDLTGGYAFPIGDKGLNGKELKGLNINFTLNIPTTFLHDMLK
;
A
#
# COMPACT_ATOMS: atom_id res chain seq x y z
N MET A 1 -6.21 42.10 1.88
CA MET A 1 -5.36 40.94 1.54
C MET A 1 -4.18 41.46 0.71
N LYS A 2 -2.92 41.26 1.12
CA LYS A 2 -1.76 41.83 0.41
C LYS A 2 -1.58 41.12 -0.95
N ILE A 3 -1.24 41.87 -2.00
CA ILE A 3 -1.01 41.35 -3.37
C ILE A 3 -0.07 40.14 -3.41
N GLN A 4 0.94 40.13 -2.53
CA GLN A 4 1.88 39.01 -2.38
C GLN A 4 1.19 37.69 -1.97
N SER A 5 0.18 37.76 -1.09
CA SER A 5 -0.60 36.58 -0.68
C SER A 5 -1.49 36.07 -1.82
N ALA A 6 -2.03 36.96 -2.65
CA ALA A 6 -2.84 36.57 -3.81
C ALA A 6 -1.99 35.87 -4.89
N ILE A 7 -0.77 36.36 -5.15
CA ILE A 7 0.18 35.72 -6.06
C ILE A 7 0.60 34.35 -5.54
N PHE A 8 0.86 34.21 -4.24
CA PHE A 8 1.21 32.93 -3.63
C PHE A 8 0.08 31.90 -3.76
N ILE A 9 -1.17 32.30 -3.50
CA ILE A 9 -2.35 31.44 -3.65
C ILE A 9 -2.56 31.03 -5.12
N LEU A 10 -2.36 31.96 -6.07
CA LEU A 10 -2.47 31.69 -7.50
C LEU A 10 -1.37 30.74 -7.99
N PHE A 11 -0.14 30.92 -7.51
CA PHE A 11 0.97 30.04 -7.85
C PHE A 11 0.74 28.63 -7.28
N PHE A 12 0.24 28.53 -6.04
CA PHE A 12 -0.08 27.25 -5.42
C PHE A 12 -1.25 26.55 -6.13
N SER A 13 -2.27 27.29 -6.58
CA SER A 13 -3.39 26.71 -7.34
C SER A 13 -2.97 26.25 -8.74
N LEU A 14 -2.12 26.99 -9.44
CA LEU A 14 -1.54 26.59 -10.73
C LEU A 14 -0.63 25.37 -10.61
N ALA A 15 0.22 25.32 -9.58
CA ALA A 15 1.06 24.15 -9.30
C ALA A 15 0.21 22.89 -9.00
N SER A 16 -0.92 23.06 -8.31
CA SER A 16 -1.87 21.97 -8.02
C SER A 16 -2.48 21.37 -9.29
N ILE A 17 -2.76 22.20 -10.30
CA ILE A 17 -3.32 21.76 -11.58
C ILE A 17 -2.28 21.03 -12.43
N ALA A 18 -1.03 21.52 -12.44
CA ALA A 18 0.07 20.90 -13.19
C ALA A 18 0.41 19.48 -12.68
N ILE A 19 0.33 19.24 -11.36
CA ILE A 19 0.58 17.92 -10.75
C ILE A 19 -0.49 16.89 -11.19
N LYS A 20 -1.72 17.32 -11.45
CA LYS A 20 -2.84 16.45 -11.81
C LYS A 20 -2.72 15.84 -13.22
N SER A 21 -1.86 16.40 -14.08
CA SER A 21 -1.73 15.99 -15.48
C SER A 21 -0.79 14.80 -15.71
N GLN A 22 0.07 14.46 -14.75
CA GLN A 22 1.13 13.46 -14.96
C GLN A 22 0.86 12.10 -14.30
N TYR A 23 -0.14 12.00 -13.41
CA TYR A 23 -0.44 10.76 -12.69
C TYR A 23 -1.93 10.44 -12.71
N THR A 24 -2.28 9.26 -13.21
CA THR A 24 -3.64 8.71 -13.09
C THR A 24 -3.74 7.98 -11.75
N VAL A 25 -4.69 8.39 -10.91
CA VAL A 25 -4.86 7.84 -9.54
C VAL A 25 -6.10 6.96 -9.47
N HIS A 26 -5.91 5.69 -9.11
CA HIS A 26 -6.99 4.74 -8.85
C HIS A 26 -7.11 4.43 -7.36
N LYS A 27 -8.34 4.43 -6.86
CA LYS A 27 -8.65 4.09 -5.46
C LYS A 27 -8.99 2.61 -5.37
N MET A 28 -8.44 1.95 -4.37
CA MET A 28 -8.66 0.53 -4.10
C MET A 28 -8.98 0.33 -2.64
N VAL A 29 -9.87 -0.61 -2.35
CA VAL A 29 -10.03 -1.19 -1.02
C VAL A 29 -9.14 -2.41 -0.95
N ASN A 30 -8.44 -2.64 0.16
CA ASN A 30 -7.67 -3.86 0.35
C ASN A 30 -8.20 -4.69 1.51
N VAL A 31 -8.18 -5.99 1.34
CA VAL A 31 -8.43 -6.98 2.39
C VAL A 31 -7.35 -8.04 2.30
N GLY A 32 -6.81 -8.47 3.42
CA GLY A 32 -5.68 -9.38 3.39
C GLY A 32 -5.42 -10.13 4.68
N TYR A 33 -4.40 -10.96 4.62
CA TYR A 33 -3.83 -11.71 5.71
C TYR A 33 -2.35 -11.36 5.82
N VAL A 34 -1.91 -11.03 7.03
CA VAL A 34 -0.53 -10.67 7.34
C VAL A 34 -0.02 -11.59 8.44
N TYR A 35 1.05 -12.29 8.17
CA TYR A 35 1.79 -13.03 9.18
C TYR A 35 3.02 -12.23 9.59
N GLN A 36 3.04 -11.80 10.85
CA GLN A 36 4.17 -11.12 11.46
C GLN A 36 4.43 -11.71 12.86
N ASN A 37 5.07 -12.87 12.91
CA ASN A 37 5.20 -13.69 14.14
C ASN A 37 3.85 -14.11 14.77
N GLN A 38 2.74 -13.62 14.22
CA GLN A 38 1.35 -13.78 14.61
C GLN A 38 0.49 -13.48 13.38
N SER A 39 -0.66 -14.12 13.29
CA SER A 39 -1.64 -13.90 12.23
C SER A 39 -2.50 -12.66 12.49
N PHE A 40 -2.60 -11.78 11.50
CA PHE A 40 -3.46 -10.61 11.50
C PHE A 40 -4.29 -10.58 10.21
N GLY A 41 -5.55 -10.16 10.31
CA GLY A 41 -6.33 -9.71 9.16
C GLY A 41 -5.99 -8.26 8.83
N GLU A 42 -5.97 -7.90 7.55
CA GLU A 42 -5.75 -6.54 7.08
C GLU A 42 -7.02 -6.02 6.40
N LEU A 43 -7.38 -4.77 6.70
CA LEU A 43 -8.43 -4.04 5.99
C LEU A 43 -8.05 -2.57 5.84
N GLY A 44 -8.26 -2.00 4.65
CA GLY A 44 -7.95 -0.58 4.41
C GLY A 44 -8.12 -0.14 2.97
N GLY A 45 -7.36 0.88 2.59
CA GLY A 45 -7.38 1.44 1.25
C GLY A 45 -5.99 1.72 0.69
N LYS A 46 -5.89 1.65 -0.63
CA LYS A 46 -4.68 2.02 -1.37
C LYS A 46 -5.00 2.98 -2.51
N LEU A 47 -4.06 3.86 -2.79
CA LEU A 47 -4.01 4.70 -3.97
C LEU A 47 -2.93 4.15 -4.90
N LEU A 48 -3.32 3.88 -6.14
CA LEU A 48 -2.42 3.43 -7.18
C LEU A 48 -2.20 4.59 -8.15
N PHE A 49 -0.94 4.96 -8.35
CA PHE A 49 -0.49 6.05 -9.21
C PHE A 49 0.19 5.46 -10.44
N LEU A 50 -0.44 5.63 -11.61
CA LEU A 50 0.16 5.29 -12.89
C LEU A 50 0.90 6.51 -13.42
N LYS A 51 2.19 6.34 -13.72
CA LYS A 51 3.01 7.34 -14.41
C LYS A 51 3.30 6.93 -15.85
N ASN A 52 3.71 5.67 -16.04
CA ASN A 52 4.01 4.98 -17.30
C ASN A 52 3.67 3.49 -17.14
N ASP A 53 3.48 2.75 -18.22
CA ASP A 53 3.10 1.32 -18.18
C ASP A 53 4.17 0.39 -17.58
N ASP A 54 5.43 0.85 -17.51
CA ASP A 54 6.56 0.09 -16.97
C ASP A 54 6.65 0.14 -15.43
N VAL A 55 6.15 1.22 -14.79
CA VAL A 55 6.32 1.45 -13.34
C VAL A 55 5.07 2.05 -12.72
N ILE A 56 4.55 1.36 -11.71
CA ILE A 56 3.35 1.76 -10.97
C ILE A 56 3.72 1.97 -9.50
N TYR A 57 3.23 3.05 -8.89
CA TYR A 57 3.43 3.33 -7.48
C TYR A 57 2.14 3.09 -6.70
N ARG A 58 2.23 2.52 -5.50
CA ARG A 58 1.08 2.35 -4.59
C ARG A 58 1.39 2.93 -3.23
N LEU A 59 0.44 3.68 -2.69
CA LEU A 59 0.47 4.15 -1.30
C LEU A 59 -0.78 3.65 -0.59
N GLY A 60 -0.61 3.02 0.56
CA GLY A 60 -1.69 2.37 1.30
C GLY A 60 -1.72 2.77 2.76
N ALA A 61 -2.93 2.78 3.32
CA ALA A 61 -3.17 2.87 4.74
C ALA A 61 -4.22 1.82 5.12
N SER A 62 -3.91 0.99 6.11
CA SER A 62 -4.76 -0.11 6.55
C SER A 62 -4.65 -0.33 8.06
N ALA A 63 -5.56 -1.13 8.60
CA ALA A 63 -5.53 -1.60 9.97
C ALA A 63 -5.29 -3.12 9.97
N LEU A 64 -4.34 -3.56 10.78
CA LEU A 64 -4.11 -4.96 11.10
C LEU A 64 -4.90 -5.31 12.36
N MET A 65 -5.71 -6.36 12.30
CA MET A 65 -6.57 -6.82 13.39
C MET A 65 -6.25 -8.28 13.69
N GLY A 66 -5.94 -8.60 14.94
CA GLY A 66 -5.61 -9.96 15.33
C GLY A 66 -5.47 -10.10 16.84
N SER A 67 -5.23 -11.32 17.31
CA SER A 67 -4.95 -11.58 18.72
C SER A 67 -3.45 -11.74 18.93
N ALA A 68 -2.89 -10.95 19.84
CA ALA A 68 -1.51 -11.12 20.31
C ALA A 68 -1.57 -11.40 21.82
N ASN A 69 -1.05 -12.56 22.22
CA ASN A 69 -1.02 -13.01 23.61
C ASN A 69 -2.41 -13.04 24.28
N SER A 70 -3.41 -13.60 23.59
CA SER A 70 -4.82 -13.70 24.02
C SER A 70 -5.61 -12.39 24.07
N ASP A 71 -4.97 -11.25 23.78
CA ASP A 71 -5.63 -9.95 23.71
C ASP A 71 -5.83 -9.51 22.26
N PHE A 72 -7.04 -9.04 21.96
CA PHE A 72 -7.33 -8.45 20.65
C PHE A 72 -6.59 -7.12 20.49
N ALA A 73 -5.91 -6.97 19.37
CA ALA A 73 -5.12 -5.79 19.07
C ALA A 73 -5.42 -5.29 17.65
N ILE A 74 -5.48 -3.97 17.53
CA ILE A 74 -5.58 -3.26 16.26
C ILE A 74 -4.33 -2.42 16.08
N MET A 75 -3.73 -2.48 14.88
CA MET A 75 -2.49 -1.79 14.58
C MET A 75 -2.61 -1.02 13.27
N PRO A 76 -2.33 0.30 13.24
CA PRO A 76 -2.29 1.03 11.99
C PRO A 76 -1.06 0.60 11.17
N LYS A 77 -1.27 0.44 9.87
CA LYS A 77 -0.24 0.15 8.87
C LYS A 77 -0.29 1.19 7.76
N VAL A 78 0.89 1.68 7.37
CA VAL A 78 1.10 2.45 6.15
C VAL A 78 2.05 1.68 5.26
N GLN A 79 1.86 1.75 3.95
CA GLN A 79 2.75 1.10 3.00
C GLN A 79 3.00 1.94 1.76
N ALA A 80 4.19 1.79 1.20
CA ALA A 80 4.59 2.35 -0.06
C ALA A 80 5.23 1.26 -0.91
N ASP A 81 4.66 1.00 -2.08
CA ASP A 81 5.14 -0.04 -2.99
C ASP A 81 5.45 0.56 -4.36
N VAL A 82 6.47 0.00 -5.00
CA VAL A 82 6.81 0.19 -6.40
C VAL A 82 6.58 -1.15 -7.09
N MET A 83 5.73 -1.14 -8.11
CA MET A 83 5.49 -2.29 -8.96
C MET A 83 6.22 -2.07 -10.28
N LEU A 84 7.05 -3.04 -10.65
CA LEU A 84 7.87 -3.01 -11.85
C LEU A 84 7.35 -4.05 -12.84
N ASN A 85 7.13 -3.60 -14.07
CA ASN A 85 6.85 -4.46 -15.21
C ASN A 85 8.13 -4.56 -16.04
N PHE A 86 8.78 -5.73 -16.03
CA PHE A 86 10.06 -5.95 -16.70
C PHE A 86 9.93 -6.63 -18.08
N GLU A 87 8.73 -7.02 -18.50
CA GLU A 87 8.53 -7.68 -19.79
C GLU A 87 8.04 -6.69 -20.85
N LYS A 88 8.99 -6.16 -21.64
CA LYS A 88 8.72 -5.44 -22.89
C LYS A 88 8.48 -6.44 -24.03
N ASN A 89 7.46 -6.19 -24.85
CA ASN A 89 7.10 -6.93 -26.09
C ASN A 89 6.46 -8.32 -25.92
N VAL A 90 5.49 -8.50 -25.02
CA VAL A 90 4.58 -9.64 -25.11
C VAL A 90 3.15 -9.13 -25.08
N ASP A 91 2.48 -9.28 -26.21
CA ASP A 91 1.18 -8.73 -26.54
C ASP A 91 0.06 -9.43 -25.71
N PHE A 92 -0.62 -8.65 -24.86
CA PHE A 92 -1.99 -8.85 -24.34
C PHE A 92 -2.30 -9.73 -23.09
N TYR A 93 -1.35 -10.28 -22.32
CA TYR A 93 -1.68 -11.10 -21.11
C TYR A 93 -0.71 -10.97 -19.92
N HIS A 94 -0.37 -9.76 -19.46
CA HIS A 94 0.47 -9.59 -18.26
C HIS A 94 -0.27 -9.99 -16.98
N SER A 95 0.06 -11.17 -16.48
CA SER A 95 -0.60 -11.77 -15.33
C SER A 95 0.04 -11.38 -14.00
N TYR A 96 1.29 -10.90 -13.98
CA TYR A 96 2.04 -10.66 -12.76
C TYR A 96 2.99 -9.45 -12.85
N TYR A 97 3.14 -8.71 -11.74
CA TYR A 97 4.11 -7.62 -11.59
C TYR A 97 5.02 -7.92 -10.41
N PHE A 98 6.28 -7.48 -10.47
CA PHE A 98 7.18 -7.53 -9.32
C PHE A 98 6.91 -6.36 -8.40
N VAL A 99 6.83 -6.63 -7.09
CA VAL A 99 6.58 -5.62 -6.06
C VAL A 99 7.83 -5.48 -5.22
N ALA A 100 8.28 -4.25 -5.03
CA ALA A 100 9.26 -3.88 -4.01
C ALA A 100 8.66 -2.73 -3.19
N GLY A 101 8.71 -2.81 -1.88
CA GLY A 101 8.06 -1.83 -1.04
C GLY A 101 8.53 -1.86 0.39
N VAL A 102 7.91 -0.99 1.18
CA VAL A 102 8.08 -0.94 2.62
C VAL A 102 6.71 -0.78 3.26
N GLU A 103 6.51 -1.48 4.36
CA GLU A 103 5.39 -1.23 5.26
C GLU A 103 5.89 -0.81 6.63
N GLY A 104 5.15 0.10 7.25
CA GLY A 104 5.44 0.64 8.57
C GLY A 104 4.18 0.57 9.42
N THR A 105 4.37 0.16 10.66
CA THR A 105 3.35 0.22 11.70
C THR A 105 3.88 1.05 12.87
N ASN A 106 3.09 1.18 13.94
CA ASN A 106 3.60 1.75 15.19
C ASN A 106 4.51 0.78 15.98
N LYS A 107 4.76 -0.44 15.47
CA LYS A 107 5.55 -1.49 16.15
C LYS A 107 6.77 -1.97 15.37
N TYR A 108 6.72 -1.90 14.05
CA TYR A 108 7.80 -2.39 13.18
C TYR A 108 7.80 -1.66 11.82
N VAL A 109 8.95 -1.67 11.16
CA VAL A 109 9.09 -1.37 9.73
C VAL A 109 9.57 -2.63 9.02
N ALA A 110 8.96 -3.00 7.91
CA ALA A 110 9.32 -4.16 7.10
C ALA A 110 9.54 -3.74 5.65
N PRO A 111 10.77 -3.77 5.11
CA PRO A 111 10.96 -3.86 3.67
C PRO A 111 10.39 -5.19 3.17
N LYS A 112 9.73 -5.15 2.01
CA LYS A 112 9.07 -6.30 1.40
C LYS A 112 9.31 -6.35 -0.10
N ILE A 113 9.36 -7.57 -0.60
CA ILE A 113 9.42 -7.87 -2.03
C ILE A 113 8.40 -8.96 -2.35
N GLY A 114 7.98 -9.06 -3.59
CA GLY A 114 7.07 -10.13 -4.00
C GLY A 114 6.52 -9.94 -5.38
N VAL A 115 5.35 -10.51 -5.59
CA VAL A 115 4.63 -10.47 -6.87
C VAL A 115 3.18 -10.09 -6.64
N THR A 116 2.57 -9.45 -7.63
CA THR A 116 1.14 -9.20 -7.63
C THR A 116 0.51 -9.67 -8.91
N LEU A 117 -0.54 -10.49 -8.80
CA LEU A 117 -1.26 -11.01 -9.95
C LEU A 117 -2.33 -10.00 -10.38
N PHE A 118 -2.28 -9.62 -11.65
CA PHE A 118 -3.17 -8.62 -12.28
C PHE A 118 -3.18 -7.25 -11.57
N GLY A 119 -2.20 -6.99 -10.69
CA GLY A 119 -2.22 -5.82 -9.79
C GLY A 119 -3.28 -5.87 -8.69
N LEU A 120 -4.02 -6.98 -8.59
CA LEU A 120 -5.11 -7.19 -7.63
C LEU A 120 -4.66 -8.06 -6.46
N LEU A 121 -3.98 -9.19 -6.73
CA LEU A 121 -3.63 -10.16 -5.69
C LEU A 121 -2.14 -10.12 -5.36
N ASP A 122 -1.80 -9.54 -4.22
CA ASP A 122 -0.43 -9.41 -3.74
C ASP A 122 0.00 -10.64 -2.92
N LEU A 123 1.16 -11.20 -3.25
CA LEU A 123 1.91 -12.11 -2.39
C LEU A 123 3.29 -11.51 -2.16
N THR A 124 3.55 -11.05 -0.93
CA THR A 124 4.82 -10.39 -0.58
C THR A 124 5.42 -10.98 0.69
N GLY A 125 6.75 -11.01 0.73
CA GLY A 125 7.54 -11.46 1.85
C GLY A 125 8.61 -10.44 2.20
N GLY A 126 8.96 -10.36 3.49
CA GLY A 126 9.91 -9.39 4.00
C GLY A 126 10.42 -9.75 5.38
N TYR A 127 11.14 -8.81 5.98
CA TYR A 127 11.65 -8.93 7.34
C TYR A 127 11.29 -7.67 8.13
N ALA A 128 10.58 -7.85 9.25
CA ALA A 128 10.22 -6.75 10.12
C ALA A 128 11.30 -6.45 11.14
N PHE A 129 11.70 -5.18 11.16
CA PHE A 129 12.57 -4.58 12.16
C PHE A 129 11.71 -3.88 13.21
N PRO A 130 11.89 -4.18 14.51
CA PRO A 130 11.08 -3.57 15.56
C PRO A 130 11.36 -2.06 15.68
N ILE A 131 10.31 -1.29 16.00
CA ILE A 131 10.41 0.13 16.32
C ILE A 131 10.26 0.28 17.84
N GLY A 132 11.38 0.56 18.52
CA GLY A 132 11.45 0.67 19.97
C GLY A 132 11.22 -0.67 20.69
N ASP A 133 11.11 -0.61 22.02
CA ASP A 133 11.07 -1.80 22.88
C ASP A 133 9.65 -2.30 23.18
N LYS A 134 8.63 -1.59 22.68
CA LYS A 134 7.23 -1.92 22.95
C LYS A 134 6.69 -2.83 21.86
N GLY A 135 6.76 -4.14 22.07
CA GLY A 135 6.02 -5.15 21.30
C GLY A 135 4.49 -4.92 21.29
N LEU A 136 3.75 -5.83 20.67
CA LEU A 136 2.29 -5.83 20.72
C LEU A 136 1.83 -6.81 21.81
N ASN A 137 1.21 -6.29 22.87
CA ASN A 137 0.75 -7.08 24.03
C ASN A 137 1.85 -8.00 24.61
N GLY A 138 3.08 -7.50 24.72
CA GLY A 138 4.24 -8.24 25.21
C GLY A 138 4.90 -9.18 24.19
N LYS A 139 4.34 -9.32 22.98
CA LYS A 139 4.92 -10.12 21.89
C LYS A 139 5.79 -9.27 20.97
N GLU A 140 7.03 -9.70 20.76
CA GLU A 140 7.90 -9.10 19.76
C GLU A 140 7.43 -9.46 18.34
N LEU A 141 7.29 -8.45 17.49
CA LEU A 141 6.83 -8.60 16.11
C LEU A 141 8.00 -8.54 15.11
N LYS A 142 9.21 -8.92 15.53
CA LYS A 142 10.38 -8.98 14.66
C LYS A 142 10.41 -10.28 13.87
N GLY A 143 11.04 -10.25 12.69
CA GLY A 143 11.27 -11.46 11.89
C GLY A 143 10.44 -11.51 10.62
N LEU A 144 10.20 -12.74 10.13
CA LEU A 144 9.55 -13.00 8.85
C LEU A 144 8.16 -12.34 8.76
N ASN A 145 7.98 -11.55 7.72
CA ASN A 145 6.76 -10.86 7.36
C ASN A 145 6.22 -11.48 6.07
N ILE A 146 4.99 -11.98 6.06
CA ILE A 146 4.34 -12.48 4.84
C ILE A 146 2.98 -11.81 4.71
N ASN A 147 2.69 -11.24 3.55
CA ASN A 147 1.40 -10.62 3.27
C ASN A 147 0.76 -11.29 2.06
N PHE A 148 -0.52 -11.60 2.20
CA PHE A 148 -1.40 -11.99 1.13
C PHE A 148 -2.57 -11.00 1.09
N THR A 149 -2.67 -10.17 0.06
CA THR A 149 -3.62 -9.05 0.04
C THR A 149 -4.37 -9.01 -1.28
N LEU A 150 -5.69 -8.96 -1.22
CA LEU A 150 -6.55 -8.66 -2.35
C LEU A 150 -6.85 -7.16 -2.38
N ASN A 151 -6.52 -6.52 -3.48
CA ASN A 151 -6.78 -5.12 -3.77
C ASN A 151 -7.93 -5.06 -4.77
N ILE A 152 -9.03 -4.42 -4.38
CA ILE A 152 -10.26 -4.33 -5.16
C ILE A 152 -10.44 -2.86 -5.58
N PRO A 153 -10.38 -2.54 -6.88
CA PRO A 153 -10.68 -1.20 -7.37
C PRO A 153 -12.09 -0.77 -6.98
N THR A 154 -12.25 0.46 -6.49
CA THR A 154 -13.57 0.95 -6.09
C THR A 154 -14.54 1.06 -7.25
N THR A 155 -14.02 1.21 -8.47
CA THR A 155 -14.82 1.18 -9.71
C THR A 155 -15.49 -0.17 -9.91
N PHE A 156 -14.75 -1.26 -9.66
CA PHE A 156 -15.29 -2.62 -9.76
C PHE A 156 -16.39 -2.87 -8.72
N LEU A 157 -16.21 -2.40 -7.47
CA LEU A 157 -17.25 -2.48 -6.45
C LEU A 157 -18.49 -1.67 -6.81
N HIS A 158 -18.33 -0.50 -7.43
CA HIS A 158 -19.45 0.33 -7.85
C HIS A 158 -20.30 -0.36 -8.93
N ASP A 159 -19.65 -1.02 -9.88
CA ASP A 159 -20.35 -1.71 -10.98
C ASP A 159 -21.09 -2.97 -10.52
N MET A 160 -20.57 -3.68 -9.50
CA MET A 160 -21.23 -4.89 -8.95
C MET A 160 -22.41 -4.60 -8.02
N LEU A 161 -22.44 -3.43 -7.37
CA LEU A 161 -23.45 -3.07 -6.36
C LEU A 161 -24.60 -2.23 -6.94
N LYS A 162 -24.65 -2.07 -8.27
CA LYS A 162 -25.67 -1.34 -9.00
C LYS A 162 -26.70 -2.29 -9.60
#